data_AF-A0A7T1HWF3-F1
#
_entry.id   AF-A0A7T1HWF3-F1
#
_cell.length_a   1.000
_cell.length_b   1.000
_cell.length_c   1.000
_cell.angle_alpha   90.00
_cell.angle_beta   90.00
_cell.angle_gamma   90.00
#
_symmetry.space_group_name_H-M   'P 1'
#
loop_
_entity.id
_entity.type
_entity.pdbx_description
1 polymer ?
#
loop_
_entity_poly.entity_id
_entity_poly.type
_entity_poly.pdbx_seq_one_letter_code
_entity_poly.pdbx_strand_id
1 'polypeptide(L)'
;MSALASFLAALPRSPELQQKLREATTAEAFTEVAQRAGFDLKPIDLVECFCEQLSRGSETERLELFNACSWDFGELAWLLRSIAEREASAG
;
A
#
# COMPACT_ATOMS: atom_id res chain seq x y z
N MET A 1 17.37 -6.99 3.01
CA MET A 1 16.53 -6.01 2.29
C MET A 1 15.30 -6.77 1.82
N SER A 2 14.07 -6.32 2.10
CA SER A 2 12.86 -7.06 1.69
C SER A 2 12.74 -7.13 0.16
N ALA A 3 11.95 -8.08 -0.36
CA ALA A 3 11.65 -8.15 -1.80
C ALA A 3 11.05 -6.84 -2.30
N LEU A 4 10.21 -6.19 -1.48
CA LEU A 4 9.59 -4.90 -1.79
C LEU A 4 10.63 -3.78 -1.85
N ALA A 5 11.51 -3.69 -0.85
CA ALA A 5 12.58 -2.69 -0.87
C ALA A 5 13.51 -2.86 -2.08
N SER A 6 13.77 -4.10 -2.49
CA SER A 6 14.56 -4.41 -3.68
C SER A 6 13.85 -4.01 -4.98
N PHE A 7 12.54 -4.28 -5.07
CA PHE A 7 11.72 -3.85 -6.19
C PHE A 7 11.66 -2.32 -6.31
N LEU A 8 11.36 -1.64 -5.21
CA LEU A 8 11.30 -0.17 -5.16
C LEU A 8 12.65 0.48 -5.52
N ALA A 9 13.77 -0.12 -5.10
CA ALA A 9 15.11 0.35 -5.48
C ALA A 9 15.42 0.17 -6.98
N ALA A 10 14.78 -0.80 -7.64
CA ALA A 10 14.93 -1.03 -9.08
C ALA A 10 14.05 -0.11 -9.94
N LEU A 11 12.92 0.38 -9.41
CA LEU A 11 11.95 1.20 -10.16
C LEU A 11 12.55 2.44 -10.84
N PRO A 12 13.40 3.28 -10.20
CA PRO A 12 13.97 4.47 -10.85
C PRO A 12 14.77 4.16 -12.11
N ARG A 13 15.26 2.92 -12.26
CA ARG A 13 16.09 2.48 -13.38
C ARG A 13 15.31 1.75 -14.48
N SER A 14 14.00 1.57 -14.31
CA SER A 14 13.15 0.87 -15.27
C SER A 14 11.88 1.66 -15.61
N PRO A 15 11.95 2.52 -16.66
CA PRO A 15 10.79 3.28 -17.13
C PRO A 15 9.60 2.39 -17.52
N GLU A 16 9.87 1.20 -18.04
CA GLU A 16 8.84 0.22 -18.41
C GLU A 16 8.06 -0.27 -17.17
N LEU A 17 8.76 -0.56 -16.07
CA LEU A 17 8.10 -0.95 -14.82
C LEU A 17 7.30 0.21 -14.23
N GLN A 18 7.84 1.44 -14.29
CA GLN A 18 7.10 2.63 -13.86
C GLN A 18 5.81 2.82 -14.66
N GLN A 19 5.86 2.62 -15.98
CA GLN A 19 4.68 2.70 -16.84
C GLN A 19 3.62 1.66 -16.44
N LYS A 20 4.03 0.39 -16.31
CA LYS A 20 3.12 -0.71 -15.92
C LYS A 20 2.51 -0.50 -14.54
N LEU A 21 3.27 0.05 -13.59
CA LEU A 21 2.76 0.35 -12.26
C LEU A 21 1.72 1.49 -12.23
N ARG A 22 1.77 2.45 -13.17
CA ARG A 22 0.74 3.50 -13.25
C ARG A 22 -0.64 2.95 -13.59
N GLU A 23 -0.69 1.78 -14.22
CA GLU A 23 -1.93 1.08 -14.59
C GLU A 23 -2.42 0.13 -13.49
N ALA A 24 -1.57 -0.17 -12.50
CA ALA A 24 -1.92 -1.05 -11.39
C ALA A 24 -2.72 -0.29 -10.32
N THR A 25 -4.03 -0.50 -10.29
CA THR A 25 -4.94 0.14 -9.32
C THR A 25 -5.24 -0.71 -8.08
N THR A 26 -4.74 -1.96 -8.04
CA THR A 26 -4.89 -2.88 -6.90
C THR A 26 -3.54 -3.41 -6.43
N ALA A 27 -3.49 -3.89 -5.18
CA ALA A 27 -2.28 -4.52 -4.64
C ALA A 27 -1.91 -5.79 -5.42
N GLU A 28 -2.90 -6.57 -5.85
CA GLU A 28 -2.72 -7.73 -6.74
C GLU A 28 -2.04 -7.31 -8.04
N ALA A 29 -2.60 -6.31 -8.74
CA ALA A 29 -2.04 -5.84 -10.00
C ALA A 29 -0.60 -5.31 -9.83
N PHE A 30 -0.32 -4.61 -8.74
CA PHE A 30 1.04 -4.16 -8.41
C PHE A 30 1.99 -5.36 -8.29
N THR A 31 1.59 -6.38 -7.53
CA THR A 31 2.44 -7.55 -7.30
C THR A 31 2.61 -8.42 -8.53
N GLU A 32 1.61 -8.51 -9.42
CA GLU A 32 1.79 -9.16 -10.72
C GLU A 32 2.87 -8.47 -11.57
N VAL A 33 2.90 -7.14 -11.58
CA VAL A 33 3.96 -6.38 -12.28
C VAL A 33 5.33 -6.71 -11.69
N ALA A 34 5.44 -6.78 -10.37
CA ALA A 34 6.70 -7.09 -9.70
C ALA A 34 7.16 -8.55 -9.91
N GLN A 35 6.23 -9.51 -9.85
CA GLN A 35 6.49 -10.93 -10.11
C GLN A 35 6.97 -11.16 -11.54
N ARG A 36 6.36 -10.48 -12.52
CA ARG A 36 6.84 -10.50 -13.92
C ARG A 36 8.24 -9.93 -14.08
N ALA A 37 8.67 -9.06 -13.16
CA ALA A 37 10.02 -8.52 -13.10
C ALA A 37 10.99 -9.38 -12.27
N GLY A 38 10.56 -10.54 -11.77
CA GLY A 38 11.38 -11.49 -11.01
C GLY A 38 11.41 -11.26 -9.50
N PHE A 39 10.51 -10.43 -8.97
CA PHE A 39 10.42 -10.18 -7.52
C PHE A 39 9.28 -11.00 -6.91
N ASP A 40 9.59 -11.86 -5.95
CA ASP A 40 8.59 -12.61 -5.20
C ASP A 40 7.92 -11.69 -4.17
N LEU A 41 6.79 -11.10 -4.58
CA LEU A 41 5.98 -10.20 -3.77
C LEU A 41 4.55 -10.69 -3.67
N LYS A 42 3.99 -10.58 -2.46
CA LYS A 42 2.58 -10.83 -2.17
C LYS A 42 1.86 -9.50 -1.93
N PRO A 43 0.55 -9.40 -2.24
CA PRO A 43 -0.21 -8.17 -2.03
C PRO A 43 -0.11 -7.64 -0.60
N ILE A 44 -0.08 -8.55 0.38
CA ILE A 44 0.05 -8.20 1.79
C ILE A 44 1.37 -7.49 2.12
N ASP A 45 2.46 -7.78 1.43
CA ASP A 45 3.76 -7.14 1.67
C ASP A 45 3.69 -5.63 1.36
N LEU A 46 2.90 -5.24 0.37
CA LEU A 46 2.66 -3.84 0.02
C LEU A 46 1.83 -3.13 1.10
N VAL A 47 0.75 -3.79 1.54
CA VAL A 47 -0.14 -3.25 2.59
C VAL A 47 0.62 -3.05 3.89
N GLU A 48 1.37 -4.06 4.34
CA GLU A 48 2.15 -4.00 5.58
C GLU A 48 3.19 -2.88 5.53
N CYS A 49 3.93 -2.77 4.42
CA CYS A 49 4.90 -1.69 4.24
C CYS A 49 4.23 -0.31 4.29
N PHE A 50 3.10 -0.14 3.61
CA PHE A 50 2.38 1.13 3.60
C PHE A 50 1.86 1.51 5.00
N CYS A 51 1.26 0.56 5.71
CA CYS A 51 0.83 0.76 7.10
C CYS A 51 2.01 1.09 8.02
N GLU A 52 3.15 0.43 7.84
CA GLU A 52 4.37 0.71 8.61
C GLU A 52 4.85 2.15 8.38
N GLN A 53 4.87 2.64 7.14
CA GLN A 53 5.23 4.03 6.83
C GLN A 53 4.22 5.02 7.45
N LEU A 54 2.93 4.73 7.34
CA LEU A 54 1.88 5.51 8.01
C LEU A 54 1.99 5.48 9.54
N SER A 55 2.63 4.48 10.14
CA SER A 55 2.77 4.40 11.60
C SER A 55 4.00 5.14 12.13
N ARG A 56 5.04 5.30 11.30
CA ARG A 56 6.36 5.78 11.72
C ARG A 56 6.58 7.29 11.55
N GLY A 57 5.82 7.94 10.68
CA GLY A 57 5.94 9.37 10.43
C GLY A 57 5.43 10.25 11.57
N SER A 58 5.80 11.52 11.56
CA SER A 58 5.15 12.58 12.35
C SER A 58 3.65 12.70 12.00
N GLU A 59 2.86 13.39 12.81
CA GLU A 59 1.45 13.65 12.49
C GLU A 59 1.27 14.29 11.10
N THR A 60 2.08 15.30 10.77
CA THR A 60 2.05 15.99 9.48
C THR A 60 2.37 15.04 8.32
N GLU A 61 3.47 14.29 8.40
CA GLU A 61 3.86 13.35 7.34
C GLU A 61 2.81 12.26 7.11
N ARG A 62 2.19 11.77 8.19
CA ARG A 62 1.13 10.77 8.12
C ARG A 62 -0.11 11.32 7.44
N LEU A 63 -0.52 12.56 7.76
CA LEU A 63 -1.65 13.22 7.11
C LEU A 63 -1.38 13.49 5.62
N GLU A 64 -0.18 13.94 5.27
CA GLU A 64 0.22 14.16 3.88
C GLU A 64 0.20 12.85 3.08
N LEU A 65 0.79 11.79 3.61
CA LEU A 65 0.82 10.48 2.97
C LEU A 65 -0.60 9.91 2.81
N PHE A 66 -1.45 10.06 3.84
CA PHE A 66 -2.83 9.63 3.77
C PHE A 66 -3.62 10.41 2.70
N ASN A 67 -3.51 11.74 2.68
CA ASN A 67 -4.21 12.59 1.72
C ASN A 67 -3.80 12.33 0.26
N ALA A 68 -2.54 11.95 0.02
CA ALA A 68 -2.04 11.62 -1.31
C ALA A 68 -2.75 10.41 -1.95
N CYS A 69 -3.30 9.50 -1.14
CA CYS A 69 -3.98 8.30 -1.61
C CYS A 69 -5.43 8.53 -2.05
N SER A 70 -5.94 9.77 -1.99
CA SER A 70 -7.27 10.15 -2.53
C SER A 70 -8.41 9.25 -2.02
N TRP A 71 -8.39 8.90 -0.73
CA TRP A 71 -9.41 8.06 -0.11
C TRP A 71 -10.81 8.69 -0.19
N ASP A 72 -11.82 7.84 -0.35
CA ASP A 72 -13.19 8.23 -0.03
C ASP A 72 -13.38 8.20 1.49
N PHE A 73 -13.43 9.37 2.11
CA PHE A 73 -13.58 9.50 3.57
C PHE A 73 -14.92 8.95 4.09
N GLY A 74 -15.97 8.94 3.28
CA GLY A 74 -17.28 8.40 3.66
C GLY A 74 -17.22 6.89 3.82
N GLU A 75 -16.69 6.20 2.80
CA GLU A 75 -16.46 4.75 2.83
C GLU A 75 -15.48 4.36 3.95
N LEU A 76 -14.41 5.13 4.12
CA LEU A 76 -13.40 4.86 5.14
C LEU A 76 -13.98 4.99 6.57
N ALA A 77 -14.79 6.02 6.82
CA ALA A 77 -15.47 6.18 8.10
C ALA A 77 -16.45 5.02 8.38
N TRP A 78 -17.17 4.56 7.36
CA TRP A 78 -18.08 3.42 7.48
C TRP A 78 -17.33 2.12 7.79
N LEU A 79 -16.17 1.91 7.15
CA LEU A 79 -15.33 0.74 7.35
C LEU A 79 -14.71 0.72 8.76
N LEU A 80 -14.23 1.87 9.25
CA LEU A 80 -13.74 2.03 10.62
C LEU A 80 -14.83 1.73 11.67
N ARG A 81 -16.04 2.24 11.46
CA ARG A 81 -17.18 1.92 12.33
C ARG A 81 -17.42 0.41 12.38
N SER A 82 -17.41 -0.25 11.23
CA SER A 82 -17.63 -1.69 11.12
C SER A 82 -16.51 -2.53 11.76
N ILE A 83 -15.27 -2.02 11.81
CA ILE A 83 -14.18 -2.64 12.57
C ILE A 83 -14.46 -2.53 14.07
N ALA A 84 -14.74 -1.32 14.56
CA ALA A 84 -15.00 -1.09 15.98
C ALA A 84 -16.19 -1.92 16.52
N GLU A 85 -17.27 -2.06 15.74
CA GLU A 85 -18.43 -2.89 16.09
C GLU A 85 -18.06 -4.38 16.24
N ARG A 86 -17.17 -4.89 15.38
CA ARG A 86 -16.68 -6.27 15.45
C ARG A 86 -15.81 -6.51 16.68
N GLU A 87 -14.92 -5.58 17.00
CA GLU A 87 -14.08 -5.65 18.19
C GLU A 87 -14.91 -5.60 19.48
N ALA A 88 -15.93 -4.73 19.54
CA ALA A 88 -16.84 -4.64 20.67
C ALA A 88 -17.70 -5.90 20.88
N SER A 89 -17.97 -6.65 19.81
CA SER A 89 -18.73 -7.90 19.87
C SER A 89 -17.87 -9.13 20.22
N ALA A 90 -16.54 -8.97 20.20
CA ALA A 90 -15.57 -10.04 20.47
C ALA A 90 -15.02 -10.04 21.91
N GLY A 91 -15.32 -9.00 22.70
CA GLY A 91 -14.98 -8.88 24.12
C GLY A 91 -16.17 -9.14 25.04
#